data_AF-A0A7C5HR68-F1
#
_entry.id   AF-A0A7C5HR68-F1
#
_cell.length_a   1.000
_cell.length_b   1.000
_cell.length_c   1.000
_cell.angle_alpha   90.00
_cell.angle_beta   90.00
_cell.angle_gamma   90.00
#
_symmetry.space_group_name_H-M   'P 1'
#
loop_
_entity.id
_entity.type
_entity.pdbx_description
1 polymer ?
#
loop_
_entity_poly.entity_id
_entity_poly.type
_entity_poly.pdbx_seq_one_letter_code
_entity_poly.pdbx_strand_id
1 'polypeptide(L)' 'MNRTSLSKTEVLELIRSTLKHDKSYKKGNVISTMCTYPDTFAQELFSEFIDRNIG' A
#
# COMPACT_ATOMS: atom_id res chain seq x y z
N MET A 1 -14.23 15.24 12.38
CA MET A 1 -14.12 13.78 12.52
C MET A 1 -15.50 13.18 12.29
N ASN A 2 -15.64 12.19 11.41
CA ASN A 2 -16.88 11.42 11.30
C ASN A 2 -17.15 10.74 12.64
N ARG A 3 -18.41 10.79 13.09
CA ARG A 3 -18.82 10.28 14.41
C ARG A 3 -19.07 8.76 14.42
N THR A 4 -19.01 8.11 13.26
CA THR A 4 -19.28 6.68 13.08
C THR A 4 -18.05 5.97 12.52
N SER A 5 -17.73 4.81 13.09
CA SER A 5 -16.68 3.91 12.58
C SER A 5 -17.15 3.21 11.31
N LEU A 6 -16.27 3.12 10.32
CA LEU A 6 -16.48 2.31 9.12
C LEU A 6 -16.17 0.84 9.40
N SER A 7 -16.87 -0.06 8.73
CA SER A 7 -16.52 -1.48 8.68
C SER A 7 -15.23 -1.71 7.89
N LYS A 8 -14.60 -2.86 8.11
CA LYS A 8 -13.41 -3.29 7.36
C LYS A 8 -13.62 -3.21 5.84
N THR A 9 -14.79 -3.62 5.36
CA THR A 9 -15.10 -3.65 3.92
C THR A 9 -15.22 -2.24 3.35
N GLU A 10 -15.91 -1.34 4.05
CA GLU A 10 -16.04 0.07 3.65
C GLU A 10 -14.69 0.77 3.61
N VAL A 11 -13.81 0.50 4.59
CA VAL A 11 -12.44 1.03 4.59
C VAL A 11 -11.65 0.51 3.38
N LEU A 12 -11.74 -0.78 3.06
CA LEU A 12 -11.04 -1.36 1.92
C LEU A 12 -11.56 -0.80 0.58
N GLU A 13 -12.87 -0.62 0.45
CA GLU A 13 -13.47 -0.03 -0.75
C GLU A 13 -13.06 1.43 -0.93
N LEU A 14 -13.09 2.21 0.16
CA LEU A 14 -12.63 3.60 0.15
C LEU A 14 -11.18 3.69 -0.31
N ILE A 15 -10.27 2.92 0.28
CA ILE A 15 -8.85 2.91 -0.09
C ILE A 15 -8.67 2.51 -1.56
N ARG A 16 -9.37 1.46 -2.04
CA ARG A 16 -9.31 1.04 -3.44
C ARG A 16 -9.80 2.11 -4.40
N SER A 17 -10.88 2.80 -4.04
CA SER A 17 -11.43 3.90 -4.82
C SER A 17 -10.45 5.07 -4.91
N THR A 18 -9.84 5.45 -3.78
CA THR A 18 -8.82 6.51 -3.72
C THR A 18 -7.61 6.19 -4.60
N LEU A 19 -7.11 4.96 -4.55
CA LEU A 19 -5.90 4.54 -5.28
C LEU A 19 -6.16 4.13 -6.74
N LYS A 20 -7.41 4.17 -7.22
CA LYS A 20 -7.81 3.66 -8.55
C LYS A 20 -7.04 4.29 -9.70
N HIS A 21 -6.61 5.54 -9.55
CA HIS A 21 -5.94 6.31 -10.60
C HIS A 21 -4.41 6.24 -10.52
N ASP A 22 -3.87 5.59 -9.50
CA ASP A 22 -2.42 5.49 -9.30
C ASP A 22 -1.78 4.55 -10.31
N LYS A 23 -0.59 4.93 -10.77
CA LYS A 23 0.22 4.07 -11.63
C LYS A 23 0.86 2.95 -10.81
N SER A 24 0.91 1.75 -11.38
CA SER A 24 1.59 0.61 -10.76
C SER A 24 2.94 0.34 -11.42
N TYR A 25 3.97 0.09 -10.61
CA TYR A 25 5.27 -0.39 -11.08
C TYR A 25 5.18 -1.74 -11.83
N LYS A 26 4.15 -2.55 -11.57
CA LYS A 26 3.97 -3.85 -12.24
C LYS A 26 3.61 -3.76 -13.71
N LYS A 27 3.07 -2.63 -14.17
CA LYS A 27 2.48 -2.49 -15.51
C LYS A 27 3.40 -1.79 -16.52
N GLY A 28 4.67 -1.53 -16.18
CA GLY A 28 5.62 -0.86 -17.07
C GLY A 28 5.33 0.62 -17.37
N ASN A 29 4.34 1.21 -16.69
CA ASN A 29 3.85 2.57 -16.98
C ASN A 29 4.57 3.68 -16.17
N VAL A 30 5.56 3.31 -15.37
CA VAL A 30 6.37 4.23 -14.55
C VAL A 30 7.83 4.10 -14.99
N ILE A 31 8.33 5.07 -15.75
CA ILE A 31 9.60 4.97 -16.50
C ILE A 31 10.67 5.95 -16.03
N SER A 32 10.31 6.92 -15.20
CA SER A 32 11.18 8.03 -14.79
C SER A 32 11.27 8.14 -13.26
N THR A 33 11.54 7.01 -12.61
CA THR A 33 11.74 6.93 -11.15
C THR A 33 12.97 6.06 -10.86
N MET A 34 13.54 6.24 -9.68
CA MET A 34 14.57 5.32 -9.16
C MET A 34 13.96 4.17 -8.33
N CYS A 35 12.67 4.25 -7.99
CA CYS A 35 11.97 3.22 -7.22
C CYS A 35 11.33 2.16 -8.14
N THR A 36 11.02 0.99 -7.59
CA THR A 36 10.34 -0.09 -8.32
C THR A 36 9.44 -0.91 -7.40
N TYR A 37 8.78 -1.93 -7.95
CA TYR A 37 8.00 -2.88 -7.17
C TYR A 37 8.92 -3.65 -6.19
N PRO A 38 8.58 -3.74 -4.90
CA PRO A 38 9.40 -4.45 -3.94
C PRO A 38 9.48 -5.95 -4.26
N ASP A 39 10.63 -6.55 -3.96
CA ASP A 39 10.82 -8.00 -4.03
C ASP A 39 9.84 -8.74 -3.11
N THR A 40 9.55 -10.02 -3.40
CA THR A 40 8.64 -10.84 -2.58
C THR A 40 9.19 -11.05 -1.17
N PHE A 41 10.49 -11.31 -1.02
CA PHE A 41 11.11 -11.49 0.29
C PHE A 41 11.12 -10.17 1.08
N ALA A 42 11.28 -9.03 0.41
CA ALA A 42 11.17 -7.72 1.06
C ALA A 42 9.76 -7.44 1.61
N GLN A 43 8.70 -7.88 0.92
CA GLN A 43 7.32 -7.77 1.41
C GLN A 43 7.07 -8.64 2.66
N GLU A 44 7.64 -9.85 2.67
CA GLU A 44 7.57 -10.78 3.80
C GLU A 44 8.27 -10.21 5.04
N LEU A 45 9.54 -9.80 4.89
CA LEU A 45 10.32 -9.18 5.97
C LEU A 45 9.60 -7.96 6.56
N PHE A 46 9.09 -7.07 5.69
CA PHE A 46 8.37 -5.89 6.16
C PHE A 46 7.12 -6.25 6.95
N SER A 47 6.37 -7.27 6.51
CA SER A 47 5.17 -7.73 7.21
C SER A 47 5.50 -8.40 8.55
N GLU A 48 6.61 -9.14 8.62
CA GLU A 48 7.07 -9.83 9.83
C GLU A 48 7.51 -8.85 10.93
N PHE A 49 8.15 -7.75 10.55
CA PHE A 49 8.70 -6.76 11.50
C PHE A 49 7.91 -5.45 11.54
N ILE A 50 6.64 -5.45 11.11
CA ILE A 50 5.81 -4.25 10.99
C ILE A 50 5.59 -3.50 12.33
N ASP A 51 5.71 -4.21 13.45
CA ASP A 51 5.53 -3.68 14.80
C ASP A 51 6.83 -3.20 15.47
N ARG A 52 7.98 -3.33 14.77
CA ARG A 52 9.29 -3.01 15.33
C ARG A 52 9.61 -1.54 15.18
N ASN A 53 10.13 -0.95 16.26
CA ASN A 53 10.80 0.35 16.23
C ASN A 53 12.32 0.12 16.40
N ILE A 54 13.11 0.63 15.46
CA ILE A 54 14.57 0.53 15.47
C ILE A 54 15.26 1.58 16.36
N GLY A 55 14.49 2.48 17.00
CA GLY A 55 14.98 3.52 17.90
C GLY A 55 14.42 4.88 17.53
#